data_AF-A0AAD5DB13-F1
#
_entry.id   AF-A0AAD5DB13-F1
#
_cell.length_a   1.000
_cell.length_b   1.000
_cell.length_c   1.000
_cell.angle_alpha   90.00
_cell.angle_beta   90.00
_cell.angle_gamma   90.00
#
_symmetry.space_group_name_H-M   'P 1'
#
loop_
_entity.id
_entity.type
_entity.pdbx_description
1 polymer ?
#
loop_
_entity_poly.entity_id
_entity_poly.type
_entity_poly.pdbx_seq_one_letter_code
_entity_poly.pdbx_strand_id
1 'polypeptide(L)'
;MLSPYKYLPPSFNFQTQNNNMKTTLSTLIFTSILLAGLIFLEPVASQNCNCPRNMCCSQWGYCGTSSAYCGKGCQSGPCTRPPPNNNANVASIVTVSFFNSIGAMSAKGCPARGFYTRNAFLKAIKAYPRFGRTGSLADSKREIAAFFAHVTHETGHFCYKEEIGGPSKIYCDKSSTKYPCNPKKRYYGRGPFQLTWNYNYGKAGKTLGFDGLNNPDIVAKDPVISFKTALWFWMNNIHSGFTSGKGFGATIRPINGGECNGNMPAAVRARVKYYTAYCKKFVFLSGILLPEPVASQKCNCARGLCCSKYGYCGTDDAYCGKDCRGGPCSQPAPQNNVYVPGIVTQAFFNGIIASAASNCPGRGFYTRDAFLRVIRDYQHFGRSGSVADSKREIAAFFAHVTHETGHFCYIEEINGNSKKYCDNSKTQYPCKPRKSYHGRGPIQLSWNYNYGSAGESLGFDGLNNPEIVATDPVVSFKTALWFWMENAHWDFASGKGFGASIRAINGNECDGGNRAAMNSRVNYYTNYCRQFGVAAGDNLMC
;
A
#
# COMPACT_ATOMS: atom_id res chain seq x y z
N MET A 1 -23.70 -11.69 -5.74
CA MET A 1 -22.23 -11.76 -5.94
C MET A 1 -21.89 -11.14 -7.28
N LEU A 2 -20.78 -10.41 -7.39
CA LEU A 2 -20.23 -9.90 -8.65
C LEU A 2 -19.42 -11.04 -9.31
N SER A 3 -19.29 -11.05 -10.64
CA SER A 3 -18.58 -12.13 -11.36
C SER A 3 -17.07 -12.11 -11.04
N PRO A 4 -16.45 -13.22 -10.59
CA PRO A 4 -15.02 -13.30 -10.35
C PRO A 4 -14.23 -13.49 -11.66
N TYR A 5 -13.30 -12.58 -12.00
CA TYR A 5 -12.23 -12.90 -12.98
C TYR A 5 -10.81 -12.65 -12.47
N LYS A 6 -9.96 -13.62 -12.82
CA LYS A 6 -8.51 -13.70 -12.60
C LYS A 6 -7.80 -12.74 -13.55
N TYR A 7 -7.45 -11.55 -13.10
CA TYR A 7 -6.46 -10.71 -13.78
C TYR A 7 -5.11 -10.89 -13.08
N LEU A 8 -4.33 -11.86 -13.54
CA LEU A 8 -2.91 -11.97 -13.28
C LEU A 8 -2.16 -11.44 -14.51
N PRO A 9 -1.08 -10.64 -14.36
CA PRO A 9 -0.15 -10.41 -15.47
C PRO A 9 0.51 -11.75 -15.87
N PRO A 10 0.96 -11.91 -17.13
CA PRO A 10 1.54 -13.16 -17.62
C PRO A 10 2.78 -13.54 -16.80
N SER A 11 2.80 -14.77 -16.29
CA SER A 11 3.87 -15.36 -15.48
C SER A 11 4.94 -16.04 -16.34
N PHE A 12 6.21 -15.82 -15.96
CA PHE A 12 7.37 -16.62 -16.34
C PHE A 12 7.21 -18.09 -15.88
N ASN A 13 7.58 -19.02 -16.76
CA ASN A 13 7.63 -20.46 -16.49
C ASN A 13 8.76 -20.79 -15.50
N PHE A 14 8.46 -21.64 -14.51
CA PHE A 14 9.42 -22.56 -13.93
C PHE A 14 8.78 -23.95 -13.88
N GLN A 15 9.45 -24.91 -14.50
CA GLN A 15 9.16 -26.33 -14.38
C GLN A 15 9.39 -26.77 -12.94
N THR A 16 8.57 -27.69 -12.44
CA THR A 16 9.00 -28.72 -11.49
C THR A 16 8.05 -29.91 -11.55
N GLN A 17 8.65 -31.05 -11.28
CA GLN A 17 8.25 -32.42 -11.58
C GLN A 17 7.14 -33.01 -10.70
N ASN A 18 6.59 -34.11 -11.20
CA ASN A 18 5.70 -35.11 -10.58
C ASN A 18 5.91 -35.35 -9.08
N ASN A 19 4.80 -35.65 -8.38
CA ASN A 19 4.66 -36.93 -7.69
C ASN A 19 3.19 -37.31 -7.46
N ASN A 20 2.91 -38.58 -7.74
CA ASN A 20 1.64 -39.28 -7.60
C ASN A 20 1.26 -39.47 -6.12
N MET A 21 -0.03 -39.38 -5.80
CA MET A 21 -0.67 -40.37 -4.92
C MET A 21 -2.19 -40.40 -5.18
N LYS A 22 -2.66 -41.58 -5.58
CA LYS A 22 -4.07 -41.94 -5.72
C LYS A 22 -4.65 -42.39 -4.36
N THR A 23 -5.99 -42.40 -4.31
CA THR A 23 -6.93 -43.21 -3.50
C THR A 23 -7.51 -42.52 -2.25
N THR A 24 -8.82 -42.53 -1.92
CA THR A 24 -9.98 -43.34 -2.37
C THR A 24 -11.30 -42.55 -2.13
N LEU A 25 -12.31 -42.79 -2.98
CA LEU A 25 -13.72 -42.44 -2.76
C LEU A 25 -14.36 -43.31 -1.67
N SER A 26 -15.35 -42.79 -0.94
CA SER A 26 -16.58 -43.53 -0.59
C SER A 26 -17.72 -42.57 -0.21
N THR A 27 -18.91 -42.88 -0.70
CA THR A 27 -20.15 -42.10 -0.66
C THR A 27 -21.24 -42.92 0.07
N LEU A 28 -22.31 -42.24 0.53
CA LEU A 28 -23.70 -42.76 0.81
C LEU A 28 -23.91 -43.46 2.19
N ILE A 29 -24.99 -43.33 2.99
CA ILE A 29 -26.44 -43.07 2.81
C ILE A 29 -27.15 -42.74 4.17
N PHE A 30 -28.16 -41.85 4.12
CA PHE A 30 -29.47 -41.71 4.84
C PHE A 30 -29.69 -41.78 6.38
N THR A 31 -30.39 -40.72 6.87
CA THR A 31 -31.63 -40.63 7.72
C THR A 31 -31.86 -41.68 8.83
N SER A 32 -32.32 -41.39 10.06
CA SER A 32 -33.49 -40.60 10.46
C SER A 32 -33.63 -40.60 12.01
N ILE A 33 -34.34 -39.62 12.56
CA ILE A 33 -35.15 -39.67 13.81
C ILE A 33 -34.39 -39.71 15.15
N LEU A 34 -34.41 -38.56 15.85
CA LEU A 34 -34.97 -38.54 17.20
C LEU A 34 -35.82 -37.28 17.37
N LEU A 35 -37.13 -37.51 17.39
CA LEU A 35 -38.18 -36.54 17.68
C LEU A 35 -38.58 -36.76 19.14
N ALA A 36 -38.39 -35.76 20.00
CA ALA A 36 -39.20 -35.55 21.20
C ALA A 36 -38.92 -34.15 21.77
N GLY A 37 -39.91 -33.27 21.68
CA GLY A 37 -39.87 -31.94 22.29
C GLY A 37 -40.63 -30.88 21.49
N LEU A 38 -41.94 -31.09 21.28
CA LEU A 38 -42.86 -30.06 20.80
C LEU A 38 -43.40 -29.24 21.99
N ILE A 39 -43.77 -27.98 21.67
CA ILE A 39 -44.51 -26.98 22.47
C ILE A 39 -43.60 -26.20 23.44
N PHE A 40 -43.28 -24.92 23.22
CA PHE A 40 -44.16 -23.78 22.98
C PHE A 40 -43.73 -22.90 21.79
N LEU A 41 -44.69 -22.59 20.90
CA LEU A 41 -44.64 -21.36 20.11
C LEU A 41 -45.07 -20.22 21.04
N GLU A 42 -44.11 -19.50 21.61
CA GLU A 42 -44.39 -18.17 22.13
C GLU A 42 -44.57 -17.19 20.94
N PRO A 43 -45.48 -16.21 21.06
CA PRO A 43 -45.57 -15.14 20.08
C PRO A 43 -44.19 -14.48 20.00
N VAL A 44 -43.71 -14.20 18.79
CA VAL A 44 -42.50 -13.40 18.59
C VAL A 44 -42.83 -11.96 19.02
N ALA A 45 -42.85 -11.74 20.32
CA ALA A 45 -42.93 -10.44 20.92
C ALA A 45 -41.63 -9.72 20.59
N SER A 46 -41.76 -8.53 20.02
CA SER A 46 -40.68 -7.54 20.06
C SER A 46 -40.29 -7.35 21.53
N GLN A 47 -39.17 -7.93 21.95
CA GLN A 47 -38.66 -7.74 23.30
C GLN A 47 -37.88 -6.43 23.33
N ASN A 48 -38.54 -5.40 23.86
CA ASN A 48 -37.95 -4.12 24.22
C ASN A 48 -36.68 -4.37 25.06
N CYS A 49 -35.55 -3.89 24.53
CA CYS A 49 -34.20 -4.29 24.89
C CYS A 49 -33.86 -4.11 26.38
N ASN A 50 -33.60 -5.21 27.10
CA ASN A 50 -33.00 -5.22 28.44
C ASN A 50 -31.67 -6.00 28.44
N CYS A 51 -30.75 -5.62 27.54
CA CYS A 51 -29.53 -6.38 27.30
C CYS A 51 -28.56 -6.35 28.49
N PRO A 52 -27.85 -7.46 28.78
CA PRO A 52 -26.79 -7.49 29.78
C PRO A 52 -25.73 -6.40 29.57
N ARG A 53 -25.07 -5.99 30.66
CA ARG A 53 -24.04 -4.94 30.64
C ARG A 53 -22.97 -5.27 29.59
N ASN A 54 -22.62 -4.30 28.75
CA ASN A 54 -21.71 -4.40 27.60
C ASN A 54 -22.24 -5.14 26.34
N MET A 55 -23.54 -5.46 26.27
CA MET A 55 -24.17 -5.97 25.04
C MET A 55 -25.03 -4.90 24.35
N CYS A 56 -25.05 -4.95 23.02
CA CYS A 56 -25.84 -4.06 22.20
C CYS A 56 -27.19 -4.69 21.86
N CYS A 57 -28.22 -3.87 21.79
CA CYS A 57 -29.49 -4.27 21.22
C CYS A 57 -29.53 -3.95 19.73
N SER A 58 -29.67 -4.96 18.88
CA SER A 58 -29.79 -4.81 17.43
C SER A 58 -31.06 -4.07 17.02
N GLN A 59 -31.15 -3.64 15.77
CA GLN A 59 -32.36 -3.05 15.17
C GLN A 59 -33.59 -3.97 15.17
N TRP A 60 -33.38 -5.24 15.52
CA TRP A 60 -34.42 -6.28 15.56
C TRP A 60 -34.75 -6.72 16.99
N GLY A 61 -34.21 -6.06 18.02
CA GLY A 61 -34.53 -6.35 19.42
C GLY A 61 -33.67 -7.44 20.08
N TYR A 62 -32.68 -8.00 19.37
CA TYR A 62 -31.79 -9.03 19.94
C TYR A 62 -30.52 -8.44 20.57
N CYS A 63 -30.02 -9.08 21.63
CA CYS A 63 -28.79 -8.70 22.32
C CYS A 63 -27.56 -9.43 21.75
N GLY A 64 -26.45 -8.70 21.61
CA GLY A 64 -25.17 -9.30 21.25
C GLY A 64 -24.03 -8.28 21.17
N THR A 65 -22.81 -8.76 20.99
CA THR A 65 -21.60 -7.93 20.97
C THR A 65 -21.01 -7.74 19.57
N SER A 66 -21.53 -8.45 18.57
CA SER A 66 -21.01 -8.36 17.19
C SER A 66 -21.55 -7.12 16.47
N SER A 67 -20.94 -6.76 15.34
CA SER A 67 -21.41 -5.63 14.51
C SER A 67 -22.83 -5.79 13.96
N ALA A 68 -23.41 -6.99 13.98
CA ALA A 68 -24.83 -7.20 13.63
C ALA A 68 -25.77 -6.65 14.71
N TYR A 69 -25.30 -6.59 15.96
CA TYR A 69 -26.04 -6.10 17.11
C TYR A 69 -25.65 -4.66 17.46
N CYS A 70 -24.35 -4.39 17.52
CA CYS A 70 -23.80 -3.07 17.86
C CYS A 70 -23.75 -2.08 16.70
N GLY A 71 -24.06 -2.52 15.48
CA GLY A 71 -23.90 -1.71 14.28
C GLY A 71 -25.13 -0.89 13.91
N LYS A 72 -25.46 -0.90 12.62
CA LYS A 72 -26.57 -0.14 12.04
C LYS A 72 -27.90 -0.50 12.71
N GLY A 73 -28.60 0.53 13.19
CA GLY A 73 -29.92 0.41 13.81
C GLY A 73 -29.89 -0.15 15.24
N CYS A 74 -28.70 -0.26 15.85
CA CYS A 74 -28.59 -0.58 17.27
C CYS A 74 -29.44 0.38 18.12
N GLN A 75 -30.29 -0.17 18.98
CA GLN A 75 -31.30 0.54 19.74
C GLN A 75 -30.78 1.00 21.12
N SER A 76 -29.91 0.21 21.78
CA SER A 76 -29.34 0.50 23.10
C SER A 76 -28.06 -0.31 23.37
N GLY A 77 -27.30 0.02 24.43
CA GLY A 77 -26.00 -0.60 24.75
C GLY A 77 -24.81 0.14 24.10
N PRO A 78 -23.62 -0.47 23.97
CA PRO A 78 -22.44 0.17 23.35
C PRO A 78 -22.55 0.22 21.82
N CYS A 79 -23.64 0.79 21.31
CA CYS A 79 -23.90 0.97 19.89
C CYS A 79 -22.76 1.76 19.23
N THR A 80 -22.21 1.22 18.14
CA THR A 80 -21.29 1.95 17.27
C THR A 80 -22.08 3.01 16.52
N ARG A 81 -21.96 4.27 16.95
CA ARG A 81 -22.51 5.39 16.18
C ARG A 81 -21.79 5.46 14.84
N PRO A 82 -22.51 5.59 13.72
CA PRO A 82 -21.89 5.90 12.44
C PRO A 82 -21.00 7.15 12.62
N PRO A 83 -19.79 7.18 12.05
CA PRO A 83 -18.97 8.38 12.11
C PRO A 83 -19.76 9.58 11.56
N PRO A 84 -19.58 10.78 12.12
CA PRO A 84 -20.26 11.97 11.62
C PRO A 84 -19.89 12.21 10.16
N ASN A 85 -20.81 12.84 9.41
CA ASN A 85 -20.47 13.29 8.06
C ASN A 85 -19.51 14.49 8.13
N ASN A 86 -18.71 14.68 7.08
CA ASN A 86 -17.83 15.83 6.92
C ASN A 86 -18.15 16.59 5.61
N ASN A 87 -17.50 17.74 5.43
CA ASN A 87 -17.68 18.60 4.27
C ASN A 87 -16.64 18.35 3.16
N ALA A 88 -16.08 17.14 3.06
CA ALA A 88 -15.06 16.83 2.06
C ALA A 88 -15.58 17.07 0.63
N ASN A 89 -14.79 17.79 -0.15
CA ASN A 89 -15.06 17.99 -1.57
C ASN A 89 -14.49 16.81 -2.36
N VAL A 90 -15.35 15.81 -2.67
CA VAL A 90 -14.96 14.63 -3.46
C VAL A 90 -14.34 15.01 -4.81
N ALA A 91 -14.75 16.14 -5.42
CA ALA A 91 -14.17 16.59 -6.67
C ALA A 91 -12.73 17.10 -6.50
N SER A 92 -12.37 17.68 -5.36
CA SER A 92 -10.97 18.08 -5.10
C SER A 92 -10.08 16.90 -4.75
N ILE A 93 -10.62 15.84 -4.16
CA ILE A 93 -9.88 14.59 -3.88
C ILE A 93 -9.68 13.80 -5.18
N VAL A 94 -10.76 13.57 -5.93
CA VAL A 94 -10.72 12.90 -7.23
C VAL A 94 -10.38 13.93 -8.29
N THR A 95 -9.11 14.34 -8.36
CA THR A 95 -8.63 15.30 -9.35
C THR A 95 -8.67 14.72 -10.76
N VAL A 96 -8.58 15.59 -11.78
CA VAL A 96 -8.44 15.16 -13.18
C VAL A 96 -7.20 14.29 -13.35
N SER A 97 -6.06 14.70 -12.77
CA SER A 97 -4.81 13.94 -12.80
C SER A 97 -4.94 12.56 -12.16
N PHE A 98 -5.52 12.46 -10.96
CA PHE A 98 -5.75 11.19 -10.30
C PHE A 98 -6.60 10.25 -11.16
N PHE A 99 -7.77 10.74 -11.62
CA PHE A 99 -8.71 9.93 -12.39
C PHE A 99 -8.09 9.45 -13.72
N ASN A 100 -7.41 10.35 -14.45
CA ASN A 100 -6.73 10.03 -15.70
C ASN A 100 -5.59 9.03 -15.49
N SER A 101 -4.91 9.07 -14.34
CA SER A 101 -3.84 8.12 -14.03
C SER A 101 -4.32 6.68 -13.91
N ILE A 102 -5.60 6.45 -13.60
CA ILE A 102 -6.19 5.10 -13.59
C ILE A 102 -6.21 4.55 -15.01
N GLY A 103 -6.80 5.30 -15.95
CA GLY A 103 -6.94 4.90 -17.35
C GLY A 103 -5.64 4.91 -18.15
N ALA A 104 -4.64 5.71 -17.75
CA ALA A 104 -3.33 5.79 -18.41
C ALA A 104 -2.56 4.46 -18.40
N MET A 105 -2.88 3.56 -17.46
CA MET A 105 -2.28 2.23 -17.35
C MET A 105 -2.96 1.19 -18.28
N SER A 106 -4.04 1.56 -18.97
CA SER A 106 -4.76 0.67 -19.89
C SER A 106 -4.18 0.70 -21.31
N ALA A 107 -4.24 -0.44 -22.01
CA ALA A 107 -3.76 -0.55 -23.38
C ALA A 107 -4.57 0.34 -24.35
N LYS A 108 -3.96 0.74 -25.47
CA LYS A 108 -4.63 1.60 -26.47
C LYS A 108 -5.91 0.97 -27.06
N GLY A 109 -5.95 -0.36 -27.19
CA GLY A 109 -7.09 -1.11 -27.74
C GLY A 109 -8.19 -1.46 -26.73
N CYS A 110 -8.21 -0.84 -25.55
CA CYS A 110 -9.18 -1.19 -24.52
C CYS A 110 -10.64 -0.86 -24.91
N PRO A 111 -11.59 -1.82 -24.76
CA PRO A 111 -12.99 -1.65 -25.17
C PRO A 111 -13.75 -0.50 -24.49
N ALA A 112 -13.32 -0.07 -23.30
CA ALA A 112 -13.94 1.03 -22.55
C ALA A 112 -13.17 2.36 -22.66
N ARG A 113 -12.21 2.48 -23.59
CA ARG A 113 -11.47 3.73 -23.79
C ARG A 113 -12.44 4.90 -24.08
N GLY A 114 -12.32 5.96 -23.28
CA GLY A 114 -13.20 7.14 -23.37
C GLY A 114 -14.59 6.99 -22.74
N PHE A 115 -14.99 5.78 -22.32
CA PHE A 115 -16.28 5.56 -21.67
C PHE A 115 -16.33 6.11 -20.24
N TYR A 116 -15.35 5.73 -19.40
CA TYR A 116 -15.26 6.19 -18.03
C TYR A 116 -14.68 7.60 -17.97
N THR A 117 -15.51 8.58 -17.57
CA THR A 117 -15.08 9.97 -17.43
C THR A 117 -15.25 10.45 -16.00
N ARG A 118 -14.36 11.34 -15.55
CA ARG A 118 -14.47 12.01 -14.26
C ARG A 118 -15.79 12.75 -14.12
N ASN A 119 -16.27 13.38 -15.21
CA ASN A 119 -17.55 14.08 -15.22
C ASN A 119 -18.72 13.10 -14.97
N ALA A 120 -18.71 11.92 -15.58
CA ALA A 120 -19.73 10.91 -15.33
C ALA A 120 -19.73 10.44 -13.87
N PHE A 121 -18.54 10.22 -13.29
CA PHE A 121 -18.39 9.92 -11.86
C PHE A 121 -18.95 11.07 -10.98
N LEU A 122 -18.59 12.32 -11.25
CA LEU A 122 -19.07 13.47 -10.47
C LEU A 122 -20.58 13.70 -10.58
N LYS A 123 -21.18 13.37 -11.73
CA LYS A 123 -22.65 13.35 -11.88
C LYS A 123 -23.27 12.20 -11.07
N ALA A 124 -22.65 11.02 -11.06
CA ALA A 124 -23.15 9.85 -10.34
C ALA A 124 -23.12 10.02 -8.81
N ILE A 125 -22.06 10.61 -8.25
CA ILE A 125 -21.93 10.81 -6.78
C ILE A 125 -23.00 11.73 -6.19
N LYS A 126 -23.69 12.55 -7.01
CA LYS A 126 -24.81 13.38 -6.53
C LYS A 126 -25.95 12.54 -5.95
N ALA A 127 -26.12 11.31 -6.43
CA ALA A 127 -27.10 10.36 -5.87
C ALA A 127 -26.65 9.74 -4.52
N TYR A 128 -25.40 9.96 -4.11
CA TYR A 128 -24.79 9.34 -2.93
C TYR A 128 -24.02 10.38 -2.09
N PRO A 129 -24.73 11.34 -1.45
CA PRO A 129 -24.09 12.46 -0.76
C PRO A 129 -23.13 12.04 0.36
N ARG A 130 -23.34 10.86 0.99
CA ARG A 130 -22.48 10.34 2.06
C ARG A 130 -21.17 9.71 1.59
N PHE A 131 -21.06 9.32 0.32
CA PHE A 131 -19.85 8.68 -0.21
C PHE A 131 -18.66 9.64 -0.14
N GLY A 132 -17.55 9.20 0.46
CA GLY A 132 -16.36 10.01 0.62
C GLY A 132 -16.55 11.20 1.56
N ARG A 133 -17.57 11.16 2.43
CA ARG A 133 -17.91 12.25 3.35
C ARG A 133 -18.27 11.78 4.76
N THR A 134 -17.75 10.63 5.18
CA THR A 134 -18.01 10.05 6.51
C THR A 134 -16.69 9.95 7.28
N GLY A 135 -16.66 10.44 8.52
CA GLY A 135 -15.46 10.50 9.36
C GLY A 135 -14.61 11.76 9.11
N SER A 136 -13.29 11.64 9.23
CA SER A 136 -12.34 12.72 8.95
C SER A 136 -12.11 12.92 7.44
N LEU A 137 -11.44 14.01 7.03
CA LEU A 137 -10.99 14.17 5.64
C LEU A 137 -10.05 13.02 5.21
N ALA A 138 -9.26 12.47 6.13
CA ALA A 138 -8.43 11.31 5.87
C ALA A 138 -9.28 10.05 5.61
N ASP A 139 -10.39 9.87 6.33
CA ASP A 139 -11.36 8.79 6.06
C ASP A 139 -11.98 8.94 4.68
N SER A 140 -12.37 10.16 4.29
CA SER A 140 -12.86 10.47 2.94
C SER A 140 -11.87 10.05 1.86
N LYS A 141 -10.59 10.43 2.01
CA LYS A 141 -9.52 10.04 1.07
C LYS A 141 -9.33 8.53 1.02
N ARG A 142 -9.36 7.84 2.17
CA ARG A 142 -9.26 6.37 2.23
C ARG A 142 -10.44 5.68 1.57
N GLU A 143 -11.67 6.14 1.80
CA GLU A 143 -12.87 5.55 1.21
C GLU A 143 -12.84 5.67 -0.32
N ILE A 144 -12.48 6.85 -0.82
CA ILE A 144 -12.33 7.10 -2.26
C ILE A 144 -11.22 6.24 -2.84
N ALA A 145 -10.07 6.12 -2.15
CA ALA A 145 -8.97 5.27 -2.59
C ALA A 145 -9.39 3.79 -2.66
N ALA A 146 -10.11 3.30 -1.66
CA ALA A 146 -10.60 1.93 -1.61
C ALA A 146 -11.60 1.65 -2.74
N PHE A 147 -12.56 2.54 -2.96
CA PHE A 147 -13.51 2.44 -4.05
C PHE A 147 -12.79 2.33 -5.40
N PHE A 148 -11.89 3.27 -5.71
CA PHE A 148 -11.18 3.26 -6.98
C PHE A 148 -10.19 2.09 -7.11
N ALA A 149 -9.62 1.58 -6.02
CA ALA A 149 -8.77 0.39 -6.07
C ALA A 149 -9.54 -0.85 -6.54
N HIS A 150 -10.77 -1.02 -6.07
CA HIS A 150 -11.64 -2.08 -6.57
C HIS A 150 -12.06 -1.83 -8.02
N VAL A 151 -12.45 -0.59 -8.37
CA VAL A 151 -12.77 -0.25 -9.76
C VAL A 151 -11.61 -0.60 -10.69
N THR A 152 -10.38 -0.25 -10.32
CA THR A 152 -9.19 -0.55 -11.11
C THR A 152 -9.00 -2.04 -11.30
N HIS A 153 -9.20 -2.83 -10.24
CA HIS A 153 -9.10 -4.29 -10.31
C HIS A 153 -10.18 -4.91 -11.20
N GLU A 154 -11.45 -4.54 -10.98
CA GLU A 154 -12.59 -5.11 -11.71
C GLU A 154 -12.60 -4.75 -13.20
N THR A 155 -12.08 -3.58 -13.56
CA THR A 155 -12.12 -3.08 -14.94
C THR A 155 -10.79 -3.23 -15.67
N GLY A 156 -9.74 -3.72 -15.01
CA GLY A 156 -8.39 -3.69 -15.54
C GLY A 156 -7.96 -2.28 -15.92
N HIS A 157 -7.94 -1.35 -14.96
CA HIS A 157 -7.56 0.05 -15.20
C HIS A 157 -8.50 0.80 -16.16
N PHE A 158 -9.82 0.65 -16.01
CA PHE A 158 -10.83 1.19 -16.94
C PHE A 158 -10.76 0.62 -18.36
N CYS A 159 -10.11 -0.54 -18.56
CA CYS A 159 -10.04 -1.17 -19.87
C CYS A 159 -11.39 -1.79 -20.29
N TYR A 160 -12.11 -2.36 -19.34
CA TYR A 160 -13.35 -3.10 -19.57
C TYR A 160 -14.56 -2.45 -18.88
N LYS A 161 -15.67 -2.40 -19.60
CA LYS A 161 -16.99 -2.00 -19.09
C LYS A 161 -18.02 -3.13 -19.08
N GLU A 162 -17.62 -4.27 -19.64
CA GLU A 162 -18.37 -5.51 -19.76
C GLU A 162 -17.43 -6.67 -19.46
N GLU A 163 -17.98 -7.72 -18.86
CA GLU A 163 -17.28 -8.97 -18.61
C GLU A 163 -16.76 -9.57 -19.91
N ILE A 164 -15.53 -10.10 -19.90
CA ILE A 164 -14.94 -10.76 -21.07
C ILE A 164 -15.76 -12.01 -21.39
N GLY A 165 -16.23 -12.10 -22.63
CA GLY A 165 -17.15 -13.15 -23.07
C GLY A 165 -18.55 -13.04 -22.44
N GLY A 166 -18.89 -11.91 -21.81
CA GLY A 166 -20.17 -11.68 -21.14
C GLY A 166 -21.42 -12.05 -21.97
N PRO A 167 -21.50 -11.70 -23.27
CA PRO A 167 -22.68 -12.03 -24.08
C PRO A 167 -23.08 -13.52 -24.12
N SER A 168 -22.14 -14.45 -23.90
CA SER A 168 -22.44 -15.89 -23.82
C SER A 168 -22.92 -16.35 -22.44
N LYS A 169 -22.85 -15.50 -21.42
CA LYS A 169 -23.17 -15.82 -20.02
C LYS A 169 -24.50 -15.23 -19.59
N ILE A 170 -25.41 -16.09 -19.15
CA ILE A 170 -26.80 -15.69 -18.82
C ILE A 170 -26.90 -14.98 -17.48
N TYR A 171 -26.25 -15.53 -16.43
CA TYR A 171 -26.34 -15.06 -15.04
C TYR A 171 -27.79 -14.77 -14.61
N CYS A 172 -28.65 -15.76 -14.78
CA CYS A 172 -30.05 -15.70 -14.39
C CYS A 172 -30.30 -16.74 -13.30
N ASP A 173 -30.70 -16.27 -12.12
CA ASP A 173 -31.29 -17.11 -11.09
C ASP A 173 -32.80 -17.18 -11.34
N LYS A 174 -33.26 -18.31 -11.87
CA LYS A 174 -34.67 -18.56 -12.19
C LYS A 174 -35.55 -18.66 -10.94
N SER A 175 -34.97 -18.89 -9.75
CA SER A 175 -35.73 -18.96 -8.50
C SER A 175 -36.12 -17.58 -7.95
N SER A 176 -35.50 -16.50 -8.46
CA SER A 176 -35.78 -15.13 -8.04
C SER A 176 -37.12 -14.63 -8.62
N THR A 177 -38.21 -14.86 -7.88
CA THR A 177 -39.57 -14.43 -8.24
C THR A 177 -39.75 -12.90 -8.22
N LYS A 178 -39.04 -12.20 -7.32
CA LYS A 178 -39.09 -10.74 -7.20
C LYS A 178 -38.41 -9.99 -8.35
N TYR A 179 -37.42 -10.62 -8.96
CA TYR A 179 -36.65 -10.07 -10.07
C TYR A 179 -36.53 -11.13 -11.17
N PRO A 180 -37.62 -11.42 -11.88
CA PRO A 180 -37.67 -12.51 -12.85
C PRO A 180 -36.73 -12.23 -14.02
N CYS A 181 -36.17 -13.29 -14.60
CA CYS A 181 -35.30 -13.16 -15.75
C CYS A 181 -36.09 -12.83 -17.01
N ASN A 182 -35.61 -11.87 -17.80
CA ASN A 182 -36.06 -11.70 -19.17
C ASN A 182 -35.28 -12.68 -20.07
N PRO A 183 -35.95 -13.60 -20.80
CA PRO A 183 -35.27 -14.63 -21.61
C PRO A 183 -34.42 -14.05 -22.75
N LYS A 184 -34.73 -12.83 -23.20
CA LYS A 184 -33.99 -12.11 -24.25
C LYS A 184 -32.79 -11.33 -23.72
N LYS A 185 -32.53 -11.37 -22.40
CA LYS A 185 -31.48 -10.57 -21.76
C LYS A 185 -30.46 -11.45 -21.03
N ARG A 186 -29.32 -10.82 -20.73
CA ARG A 186 -28.15 -11.44 -20.10
C ARG A 186 -27.62 -10.49 -19.02
N TYR A 187 -27.38 -11.03 -17.83
CA TYR A 187 -27.02 -10.25 -16.64
C TYR A 187 -25.56 -10.47 -16.22
N TYR A 188 -24.67 -10.60 -17.20
CA TYR A 188 -23.21 -10.66 -16.98
C TYR A 188 -22.66 -9.36 -16.40
N GLY A 189 -21.41 -9.39 -15.94
CA GLY A 189 -20.73 -8.25 -15.32
C GLY A 189 -20.72 -7.01 -16.21
N ARG A 190 -21.22 -5.88 -15.69
CA ARG A 190 -21.08 -4.56 -16.35
C ARG A 190 -20.68 -3.48 -15.37
N GLY A 191 -19.98 -2.47 -15.88
CA GLY A 191 -19.60 -1.28 -15.12
C GLY A 191 -18.43 -1.48 -14.14
N PRO A 192 -18.13 -0.46 -13.32
CA PRO A 192 -16.92 -0.40 -12.52
C PRO A 192 -16.78 -1.53 -11.50
N PHE A 193 -17.90 -2.06 -11.01
CA PHE A 193 -17.95 -3.16 -10.05
C PHE A 193 -18.51 -4.44 -10.69
N GLN A 194 -18.59 -4.54 -12.02
CA GLN A 194 -19.07 -5.74 -12.70
C GLN A 194 -20.41 -6.27 -12.14
N LEU A 195 -21.45 -5.43 -12.13
CA LEU A 195 -22.79 -5.81 -11.65
C LEU A 195 -23.26 -7.07 -12.39
N THR A 196 -23.60 -8.13 -11.65
CA THR A 196 -23.95 -9.46 -12.20
C THR A 196 -25.22 -9.98 -11.54
N TRP A 197 -25.98 -10.83 -12.23
CA TRP A 197 -27.24 -11.47 -11.81
C TRP A 197 -28.50 -10.59 -11.88
N ASN A 198 -29.58 -11.17 -12.41
CA ASN A 198 -30.92 -10.57 -12.52
C ASN A 198 -31.40 -9.84 -11.25
N TYR A 199 -31.22 -10.45 -10.08
CA TYR A 199 -31.67 -9.84 -8.82
C TYR A 199 -30.88 -8.58 -8.45
N ASN A 200 -29.59 -8.48 -8.80
CA ASN A 200 -28.81 -7.28 -8.55
C ASN A 200 -29.17 -6.18 -9.56
N TYR A 201 -29.32 -6.53 -10.84
CA TYR A 201 -29.78 -5.60 -11.86
C TYR A 201 -31.17 -5.04 -11.56
N GLY A 202 -32.12 -5.90 -11.19
CA GLY A 202 -33.48 -5.49 -10.83
C GLY A 202 -33.51 -4.58 -9.60
N LYS A 203 -32.75 -4.93 -8.54
CA LYS A 203 -32.68 -4.11 -7.33
C LYS A 203 -31.99 -2.76 -7.56
N ALA A 204 -30.87 -2.76 -8.30
CA ALA A 204 -30.16 -1.54 -8.67
C ALA A 204 -31.02 -0.65 -9.57
N GLY A 205 -31.64 -1.23 -10.60
CA GLY A 205 -32.53 -0.54 -11.53
C GLY A 205 -33.69 0.16 -10.84
N LYS A 206 -34.41 -0.56 -9.97
CA LYS A 206 -35.49 0.00 -9.15
C LYS A 206 -35.01 1.17 -8.27
N THR A 207 -33.81 1.07 -7.71
CA THR A 207 -33.26 2.11 -6.81
C THR A 207 -32.77 3.33 -7.58
N LEU A 208 -32.20 3.13 -8.77
CA LEU A 208 -31.47 4.14 -9.52
C LEU A 208 -32.28 4.78 -10.65
N GLY A 209 -33.49 4.27 -10.92
CA GLY A 209 -34.39 4.77 -11.95
C GLY A 209 -34.03 4.30 -13.36
N PHE A 210 -33.62 3.03 -13.52
CA PHE A 210 -33.44 2.41 -14.84
C PHE A 210 -34.05 1.01 -14.88
N ASP A 211 -34.43 0.53 -16.07
CA ASP A 211 -34.94 -0.82 -16.24
C ASP A 211 -33.80 -1.85 -16.27
N GLY A 212 -33.43 -2.36 -15.09
CA GLY A 212 -32.36 -3.35 -14.98
C GLY A 212 -32.70 -4.72 -15.53
N LEU A 213 -33.98 -5.09 -15.64
CA LEU A 213 -34.39 -6.42 -16.09
C LEU A 213 -34.52 -6.50 -17.61
N ASN A 214 -35.04 -5.45 -18.26
CA ASN A 214 -35.25 -5.41 -19.70
C ASN A 214 -34.21 -4.55 -20.44
N ASN A 215 -33.43 -3.71 -19.74
CA ASN A 215 -32.34 -2.95 -20.33
C ASN A 215 -31.04 -2.98 -19.50
N PRO A 216 -30.51 -4.18 -19.14
CA PRO A 216 -29.25 -4.29 -18.39
C PRO A 216 -28.04 -3.69 -19.13
N ASP A 217 -28.08 -3.62 -20.47
CA ASP A 217 -27.02 -3.05 -21.30
C ASP A 217 -26.77 -1.56 -21.03
N ILE A 218 -27.74 -0.85 -20.44
CA ILE A 218 -27.59 0.56 -20.10
C ILE A 218 -26.38 0.81 -19.18
N VAL A 219 -26.01 -0.16 -18.34
CA VAL A 219 -24.85 -0.08 -17.43
C VAL A 219 -23.51 -0.01 -18.19
N ALA A 220 -23.47 -0.49 -19.45
CA ALA A 220 -22.30 -0.41 -20.34
C ALA A 220 -22.44 0.65 -21.46
N LYS A 221 -23.59 1.33 -21.54
CA LYS A 221 -23.88 2.37 -22.55
C LYS A 221 -23.90 3.78 -21.95
N ASP A 222 -24.33 3.93 -20.71
CA ASP A 222 -24.36 5.21 -20.00
C ASP A 222 -23.32 5.19 -18.84
N PRO A 223 -22.25 6.00 -18.90
CA PRO A 223 -21.21 6.00 -17.88
C PRO A 223 -21.68 6.58 -16.53
N VAL A 224 -22.71 7.43 -16.50
CA VAL A 224 -23.31 7.92 -15.26
C VAL A 224 -24.08 6.81 -14.57
N ILE A 225 -24.90 6.06 -15.32
CA ILE A 225 -25.60 4.88 -14.77
C ILE A 225 -24.58 3.83 -14.34
N SER A 226 -23.52 3.62 -15.13
CA SER A 226 -22.41 2.73 -14.80
C SER A 226 -21.81 3.05 -13.42
N PHE A 227 -21.42 4.29 -13.16
CA PHE A 227 -20.91 4.69 -11.84
C PHE A 227 -21.98 4.65 -10.74
N LYS A 228 -23.23 5.00 -11.03
CA LYS A 228 -24.34 4.90 -10.08
C LYS A 228 -24.52 3.46 -9.57
N THR A 229 -24.37 2.44 -10.42
CA THR A 229 -24.47 1.03 -9.99
C THR A 229 -23.31 0.62 -9.08
N ALA A 230 -22.09 1.08 -9.33
CA ALA A 230 -20.94 0.81 -8.47
C ALA A 230 -21.07 1.50 -7.10
N LEU A 231 -21.49 2.78 -7.09
CA LEU A 231 -21.75 3.53 -5.87
C LEU A 231 -22.92 2.92 -5.07
N TRP A 232 -23.99 2.50 -5.76
CA TRP A 232 -25.09 1.76 -5.15
C TRP A 232 -24.58 0.52 -4.42
N PHE A 233 -23.75 -0.28 -5.08
CA PHE A 233 -23.21 -1.49 -4.48
C PHE A 233 -22.34 -1.17 -3.26
N TRP A 234 -21.43 -0.20 -3.40
CA TRP A 234 -20.55 0.26 -2.33
C TRP A 234 -21.34 0.73 -1.10
N MET A 235 -22.30 1.62 -1.30
CA MET A 235 -23.06 2.22 -0.20
C MET A 235 -23.96 1.22 0.53
N ASN A 236 -24.46 0.20 -0.17
CA ASN A 236 -25.32 -0.83 0.43
C ASN A 236 -24.54 -1.95 1.12
N ASN A 237 -23.33 -2.28 0.67
CA ASN A 237 -22.64 -3.50 1.12
C ASN A 237 -21.28 -3.26 1.77
N ILE A 238 -20.66 -2.09 1.59
CA ILE A 238 -19.25 -1.85 1.93
C ILE A 238 -19.06 -0.64 2.84
N HIS A 239 -19.70 0.49 2.50
CA HIS A 239 -19.51 1.79 3.13
C HIS A 239 -19.51 1.74 4.66
N SER A 240 -20.53 1.12 5.26
CA SER A 240 -20.67 1.06 6.73
C SER A 240 -19.54 0.28 7.39
N GLY A 241 -19.18 -0.88 6.84
CA GLY A 241 -18.08 -1.69 7.38
C GLY A 241 -16.72 -1.02 7.23
N PHE A 242 -16.49 -0.36 6.09
CA PHE A 242 -15.23 0.34 5.83
C PHE A 242 -15.07 1.55 6.76
N THR A 243 -16.10 2.40 6.85
CA THR A 243 -16.09 3.63 7.67
C THR A 243 -16.16 3.32 9.17
N SER A 244 -16.64 2.14 9.57
CA SER A 244 -16.55 1.66 10.96
C SER A 244 -15.22 1.00 11.30
N GLY A 245 -14.22 1.07 10.41
CA GLY A 245 -12.86 0.59 10.69
C GLY A 245 -12.60 -0.90 10.46
N LYS A 246 -13.47 -1.64 9.72
CA LYS A 246 -13.21 -3.07 9.38
C LYS A 246 -12.04 -3.25 8.39
N GLY A 247 -11.53 -2.15 7.84
CA GLY A 247 -10.37 -2.14 6.95
C GLY A 247 -10.66 -2.57 5.51
N PHE A 248 -9.64 -2.45 4.66
CA PHE A 248 -9.74 -2.73 3.22
C PHE A 248 -9.95 -4.23 2.93
N GLY A 249 -9.38 -5.15 3.72
CA GLY A 249 -9.63 -6.59 3.51
C GLY A 249 -11.11 -6.97 3.59
N ALA A 250 -11.86 -6.32 4.49
CA ALA A 250 -13.30 -6.57 4.67
C ALA A 250 -14.15 -6.12 3.46
N THR A 251 -13.64 -5.24 2.59
CA THR A 251 -14.36 -4.78 1.39
C THR A 251 -14.27 -5.78 0.24
N ILE A 252 -13.25 -6.65 0.23
CA ILE A 252 -13.05 -7.66 -0.82
C ILE A 252 -14.15 -8.72 -0.76
N ARG A 253 -14.52 -9.19 0.43
CA ARG A 253 -15.49 -10.29 0.58
C ARG A 253 -16.88 -10.00 -0.03
N PRO A 254 -17.52 -8.84 0.19
CA PRO A 254 -18.78 -8.53 -0.48
C PRO A 254 -18.62 -8.36 -1.99
N ILE A 255 -17.48 -7.88 -2.47
CA ILE A 255 -17.23 -7.71 -3.91
C ILE A 255 -17.03 -9.06 -4.58
N ASN A 256 -16.03 -9.82 -4.12
CA ASN A 256 -15.68 -11.13 -4.61
C ASN A 256 -15.11 -12.01 -3.49
N GLY A 257 -16.01 -12.59 -2.69
CA GLY A 257 -15.65 -13.48 -1.58
C GLY A 257 -14.88 -14.75 -2.00
N GLY A 258 -14.97 -15.14 -3.28
CA GLY A 258 -14.20 -16.25 -3.84
C GLY A 258 -12.69 -16.02 -3.81
N GLU A 259 -12.23 -14.77 -3.69
CA GLU A 259 -10.79 -14.45 -3.58
C GLU A 259 -10.23 -14.61 -2.17
N CYS A 260 -11.08 -14.62 -1.15
CA CYS A 260 -10.70 -14.63 0.26
C CYS A 260 -10.21 -16.02 0.73
N ASN A 261 -9.72 -16.09 1.97
CA ASN A 261 -9.31 -17.33 2.64
C ASN A 261 -8.22 -18.13 1.90
N GLY A 262 -7.32 -17.44 1.20
CA GLY A 262 -6.20 -18.07 0.49
C GLY A 262 -6.53 -18.58 -0.92
N ASN A 263 -7.78 -18.45 -1.38
CA ASN A 263 -8.21 -18.97 -2.69
C ASN A 263 -7.57 -18.24 -3.88
N MET A 264 -7.47 -16.90 -3.84
CA MET A 264 -6.87 -16.11 -4.91
C MET A 264 -5.94 -15.01 -4.36
N PRO A 265 -4.82 -15.40 -3.73
CA PRO A 265 -3.98 -14.46 -2.98
C PRO A 265 -3.37 -13.38 -3.89
N ALA A 266 -3.10 -13.69 -5.15
CA ALA A 266 -2.58 -12.71 -6.09
C ALA A 266 -3.60 -11.62 -6.48
N ALA A 267 -4.88 -11.98 -6.61
CA ALA A 267 -5.94 -11.00 -6.86
C ALA A 267 -6.14 -10.07 -5.64
N VAL A 268 -6.13 -10.65 -4.43
CA VAL A 268 -6.16 -9.88 -3.18
C VAL A 268 -4.96 -8.92 -3.11
N ARG A 269 -3.74 -9.40 -3.40
CA ARG A 269 -2.53 -8.56 -3.44
C ARG A 269 -2.64 -7.43 -4.46
N ALA A 270 -3.21 -7.67 -5.63
CA ALA A 270 -3.41 -6.65 -6.65
C ALA A 270 -4.33 -5.52 -6.15
N ARG A 271 -5.47 -5.86 -5.52
CA ARG A 271 -6.38 -4.88 -4.91
C ARG A 271 -5.68 -4.04 -3.84
N VAL A 272 -4.92 -4.68 -2.96
CA VAL A 272 -4.16 -4.02 -1.90
C VAL A 272 -3.10 -3.09 -2.49
N LYS A 273 -2.42 -3.51 -3.56
CA LYS A 273 -1.46 -2.67 -4.28
C LYS A 273 -2.10 -1.40 -4.85
N TYR A 274 -3.28 -1.51 -5.48
CA TYR A 274 -3.99 -0.33 -5.97
C TYR A 274 -4.43 0.60 -4.83
N TYR A 275 -4.99 0.02 -3.75
CA TYR A 275 -5.45 0.79 -2.59
C TYR A 275 -4.33 1.58 -1.94
N THR A 276 -3.20 0.93 -1.66
CA THR A 276 -2.02 1.58 -1.07
C THR A 276 -1.43 2.64 -2.00
N ALA A 277 -1.36 2.39 -3.31
CA ALA A 277 -0.91 3.37 -4.28
C ALA A 277 -1.81 4.62 -4.31
N TYR A 278 -3.13 4.46 -4.27
CA TYR A 278 -4.07 5.59 -4.27
C TYR A 278 -4.08 6.34 -2.94
N CYS A 279 -3.92 5.66 -1.82
CA CYS A 279 -3.73 6.31 -0.53
C CYS A 279 -2.50 7.24 -0.54
N LYS A 280 -1.35 6.76 -1.07
CA LYS A 280 -0.14 7.59 -1.22
C LYS A 280 -0.43 8.83 -2.07
N LYS A 281 -1.04 8.68 -3.24
CA LYS A 281 -1.39 9.81 -4.12
C LYS A 281 -2.24 10.89 -3.44
N PHE A 282 -3.13 10.51 -2.54
CA PHE A 282 -3.99 11.47 -1.82
C PHE A 282 -3.34 12.13 -0.60
N VAL A 283 -2.20 11.61 -0.13
CA VAL A 283 -1.35 12.29 0.87
C VAL A 283 -0.53 13.39 0.18
N PHE A 284 0.10 13.09 -0.96
CA PHE A 284 0.98 14.02 -1.70
C PHE A 284 0.26 15.23 -2.32
N LEU A 285 -1.00 15.09 -2.77
CA LEU A 285 -1.75 16.20 -3.40
C LEU A 285 -2.19 17.30 -2.41
N SER A 286 -2.02 17.12 -1.09
CA SER A 286 -2.42 18.11 -0.08
C SER A 286 -1.35 19.14 0.28
N GLY A 287 -0.10 19.01 -0.19
CA GLY A 287 1.00 19.95 0.13
C GLY A 287 1.35 20.08 1.62
N ILE A 288 0.71 19.30 2.50
CA ILE A 288 0.90 19.33 3.94
C ILE A 288 1.76 18.12 4.32
N LEU A 289 3.02 18.39 4.67
CA LEU A 289 3.82 17.51 5.52
C LEU A 289 3.27 17.69 6.94
N LEU A 290 2.42 16.77 7.41
CA LEU A 290 2.13 16.65 8.84
C LEU A 290 2.63 15.28 9.32
N PRO A 291 3.48 15.24 10.35
CA PRO A 291 3.76 14.05 11.11
C PRO A 291 2.69 13.95 12.21
N GLU A 292 1.56 13.32 11.93
CA GLU A 292 0.72 12.70 12.97
C GLU A 292 -0.01 11.47 12.39
N PRO A 293 -0.21 10.42 13.20
CA PRO A 293 -0.52 9.11 12.70
C PRO A 293 -1.92 9.10 12.10
N VAL A 294 -1.95 8.91 10.79
CA VAL A 294 -3.12 8.45 10.03
C VAL A 294 -3.77 7.33 10.84
N ALA A 295 -5.03 7.50 11.27
CA ALA A 295 -5.78 6.47 11.97
C ALA A 295 -5.71 5.14 11.18
N SER A 296 -4.78 4.28 11.60
CA SER A 296 -4.57 2.94 11.11
C SER A 296 -5.76 2.09 11.52
N GLN A 297 -6.14 1.12 10.68
CA GLN A 297 -7.01 0.01 11.07
C GLN A 297 -6.59 -0.49 12.47
N LYS A 298 -7.54 -0.63 13.40
CA LYS A 298 -7.26 -1.13 14.75
C LYS A 298 -6.57 -2.50 14.63
N CYS A 299 -5.31 -2.57 15.03
CA CYS A 299 -4.54 -3.81 15.04
C CYS A 299 -5.09 -4.73 16.14
N ASN A 300 -5.80 -5.79 15.77
CA ASN A 300 -6.25 -6.86 16.68
C ASN A 300 -5.47 -8.15 16.39
N CYS A 301 -4.15 -8.09 16.36
CA CYS A 301 -3.32 -9.27 16.14
C CYS A 301 -3.33 -10.18 17.37
N ALA A 302 -3.33 -11.50 17.14
CA ALA A 302 -3.18 -12.47 18.22
C ALA A 302 -1.86 -12.23 18.98
N ARG A 303 -1.82 -12.63 20.25
CA ARG A 303 -0.63 -12.47 21.11
C ARG A 303 0.60 -13.10 20.43
N GLY A 304 1.68 -12.33 20.33
CA GLY A 304 2.92 -12.75 19.67
C GLY A 304 3.01 -12.43 18.17
N LEU A 305 1.93 -11.94 17.53
CA LEU A 305 1.97 -11.50 16.13
C LEU A 305 2.12 -9.98 16.03
N CYS A 306 2.99 -9.54 15.11
CA CYS A 306 3.18 -8.16 14.75
C CYS A 306 2.13 -7.70 13.75
N CYS A 307 1.65 -6.47 13.93
CA CYS A 307 0.79 -5.76 13.00
C CYS A 307 1.70 -4.98 12.04
N SER A 308 1.81 -5.43 10.80
CA SER A 308 2.60 -4.77 9.78
C SER A 308 2.16 -3.33 9.55
N LYS A 309 3.01 -2.59 8.86
CA LYS A 309 2.71 -1.25 8.35
C LYS A 309 1.53 -1.14 7.41
N TYR A 310 0.91 -2.25 7.05
CA TYR A 310 -0.28 -2.31 6.22
C TYR A 310 -1.49 -2.86 6.99
N GLY A 311 -1.34 -3.18 8.27
CA GLY A 311 -2.41 -3.70 9.13
C GLY A 311 -2.61 -5.22 9.05
N TYR A 312 -1.58 -5.99 8.67
CA TYR A 312 -1.64 -7.46 8.62
C TYR A 312 -0.88 -8.07 9.80
N CYS A 313 -1.31 -9.24 10.28
CA CYS A 313 -0.66 -9.93 11.39
C CYS A 313 0.31 -11.01 10.90
N GLY A 314 1.51 -11.06 11.47
CA GLY A 314 2.53 -12.08 11.16
C GLY A 314 3.76 -11.94 12.06
N THR A 315 4.77 -12.78 11.85
CA THR A 315 5.95 -12.87 12.73
C THR A 315 7.28 -12.55 12.05
N ASP A 316 7.33 -12.46 10.73
CA ASP A 316 8.56 -12.15 10.00
C ASP A 316 8.80 -10.64 9.86
N ASP A 317 9.96 -10.25 9.34
CA ASP A 317 10.39 -8.86 9.16
C ASP A 317 9.39 -8.02 8.34
N ALA A 318 8.59 -8.61 7.44
CA ALA A 318 7.57 -7.87 6.69
C ALA A 318 6.39 -7.43 7.58
N TYR A 319 6.21 -8.08 8.73
CA TYR A 319 5.19 -7.74 9.73
C TYR A 319 5.76 -7.04 10.95
N CYS A 320 6.90 -7.52 11.45
CA CYS A 320 7.53 -7.03 12.67
C CYS A 320 8.53 -5.90 12.44
N GLY A 321 9.03 -5.73 11.21
CA GLY A 321 10.04 -4.72 10.89
C GLY A 321 9.48 -3.31 10.68
N LYS A 322 10.06 -2.61 9.72
CA LYS A 322 9.82 -1.17 9.47
C LYS A 322 8.34 -0.79 9.43
N ASP A 323 7.99 0.24 10.19
CA ASP A 323 6.65 0.83 10.32
C ASP A 323 5.58 -0.13 10.90
N CYS A 324 5.99 -1.19 11.62
CA CYS A 324 5.10 -2.06 12.37
C CYS A 324 4.27 -1.26 13.39
N ARG A 325 2.97 -1.58 13.48
CA ARG A 325 1.91 -0.80 14.12
C ARG A 325 1.43 -1.37 15.46
N GLY A 326 1.87 -2.57 15.85
CA GLY A 326 1.48 -3.24 17.10
C GLY A 326 1.98 -4.67 17.20
N GLY A 327 1.96 -5.29 18.39
CA GLY A 327 2.62 -6.58 18.63
C GLY A 327 4.12 -6.44 18.92
N PRO A 328 4.92 -7.51 18.86
CA PRO A 328 6.37 -7.47 19.13
C PRO A 328 7.15 -6.87 17.94
N CYS A 329 6.77 -5.66 17.53
CA CYS A 329 7.45 -4.92 16.48
C CYS A 329 8.92 -4.69 16.85
N SER A 330 9.82 -4.90 15.89
CA SER A 330 11.20 -4.48 15.93
C SER A 330 11.28 -2.96 15.77
N GLN A 331 10.77 -2.18 16.72
CA GLN A 331 10.80 -0.71 16.67
C GLN A 331 12.24 -0.19 16.65
N PRO A 332 12.54 0.96 16.02
CA PRO A 332 13.83 1.59 16.23
C PRO A 332 13.88 2.02 17.69
N ALA A 333 15.08 2.01 18.27
CA ALA A 333 15.21 2.46 19.65
C ALA A 333 14.63 3.88 19.82
N PRO A 334 14.00 4.21 20.97
CA PRO A 334 13.33 5.50 21.19
C PRO A 334 14.18 6.70 20.79
N GLN A 335 13.56 7.76 20.29
CA GLN A 335 14.32 8.93 19.87
C GLN A 335 15.03 9.63 21.03
N ASN A 336 16.19 10.21 20.76
CA ASN A 336 16.92 11.09 21.66
C ASN A 336 17.15 12.48 21.04
N ASN A 337 17.66 13.41 21.83
CA ASN A 337 17.90 14.79 21.41
C ASN A 337 19.38 15.06 21.05
N VAL A 338 20.09 14.06 20.51
CA VAL A 338 21.50 14.22 20.12
C VAL A 338 21.66 15.36 19.10
N TYR A 339 22.64 16.23 19.38
CA TYR A 339 23.04 17.30 18.48
C TYR A 339 24.01 16.75 17.41
N VAL A 340 23.45 16.22 16.32
CA VAL A 340 24.21 15.66 15.17
C VAL A 340 25.34 16.58 14.67
N PRO A 341 25.15 17.92 14.53
CA PRO A 341 26.25 18.80 14.10
C PRO A 341 27.46 18.82 15.06
N GLY A 342 27.25 18.46 16.34
CA GLY A 342 28.33 18.32 17.33
C GLY A 342 29.10 17.00 17.22
N ILE A 343 28.50 15.96 16.63
CA ILE A 343 29.18 14.69 16.34
C ILE A 343 29.89 14.78 14.98
N VAL A 344 29.16 15.21 13.96
CA VAL A 344 29.71 15.47 12.62
C VAL A 344 30.39 16.83 12.66
N THR A 345 31.57 16.91 13.28
CA THR A 345 32.36 18.13 13.36
C THR A 345 32.97 18.48 11.99
N GLN A 346 33.41 19.73 11.81
CA GLN A 346 34.15 20.11 10.61
C GLN A 346 35.44 19.29 10.46
N ALA A 347 36.13 19.02 11.59
CA ALA A 347 37.35 18.22 11.61
C ALA A 347 37.10 16.79 11.15
N PHE A 348 36.05 16.12 11.66
CA PHE A 348 35.67 14.78 11.21
C PHE A 348 35.36 14.76 9.71
N PHE A 349 34.49 15.66 9.25
CA PHE A 349 34.07 15.70 7.84
C PHE A 349 35.25 15.98 6.89
N ASN A 350 36.11 16.94 7.25
CA ASN A 350 37.32 17.24 6.49
C ASN A 350 38.34 16.09 6.55
N GLY A 351 38.39 15.34 7.64
CA GLY A 351 39.25 14.15 7.77
C GLY A 351 38.92 13.06 6.74
N ILE A 352 37.64 12.89 6.41
CA ILE A 352 37.22 12.02 5.31
C ILE A 352 37.82 12.53 4.00
N ILE A 353 37.55 13.79 3.63
CA ILE A 353 38.02 14.39 2.37
C ILE A 353 39.54 14.41 2.26
N ALA A 354 40.25 14.64 3.37
CA ALA A 354 41.70 14.68 3.42
C ALA A 354 42.35 13.33 3.10
N SER A 355 41.61 12.23 3.29
CA SER A 355 42.07 10.88 2.94
C SER A 355 41.96 10.58 1.43
N ALA A 356 41.29 11.44 0.67
CA ALA A 356 41.21 11.35 -0.79
C ALA A 356 42.36 12.10 -1.47
N ALA A 357 42.66 11.73 -2.72
CA ALA A 357 43.65 12.43 -3.55
C ALA A 357 43.30 13.92 -3.72
N SER A 358 44.32 14.78 -3.86
CA SER A 358 44.14 16.24 -3.93
C SER A 358 43.33 16.71 -5.15
N ASN A 359 43.36 15.94 -6.25
CA ASN A 359 42.66 16.23 -7.50
C ASN A 359 41.26 15.61 -7.59
N CYS A 360 40.72 15.07 -6.51
CA CYS A 360 39.41 14.43 -6.51
C CYS A 360 38.26 15.40 -6.87
N PRO A 361 37.37 15.03 -7.81
CA PRO A 361 36.30 15.92 -8.29
C PRO A 361 35.26 16.25 -7.21
N GLY A 362 35.08 15.39 -6.20
CA GLY A 362 34.17 15.65 -5.09
C GLY A 362 34.68 16.67 -4.08
N ARG A 363 35.96 17.08 -4.14
CA ARG A 363 36.49 18.16 -3.30
C ARG A 363 35.79 19.47 -3.67
N GLY A 364 35.22 20.13 -2.67
CA GLY A 364 34.44 21.37 -2.85
C GLY A 364 32.97 21.15 -3.20
N PHE A 365 32.61 20.00 -3.80
CA PHE A 365 31.22 19.61 -3.99
C PHE A 365 30.59 19.14 -2.66
N TYR A 366 31.20 18.16 -2.01
CA TYR A 366 30.72 17.67 -0.72
C TYR A 366 31.18 18.59 0.41
N THR A 367 30.21 19.26 1.03
CA THR A 367 30.48 20.13 2.18
C THR A 367 29.68 19.70 3.39
N ARG A 368 30.26 19.91 4.58
CA ARG A 368 29.56 19.70 5.84
C ARG A 368 28.30 20.54 5.91
N ASP A 369 28.33 21.76 5.41
CA ASP A 369 27.17 22.66 5.40
C ASP A 369 26.03 22.11 4.53
N ALA A 370 26.33 21.52 3.36
CA ALA A 370 25.31 20.85 2.56
C ALA A 370 24.67 19.69 3.34
N PHE A 371 25.48 18.84 3.99
CA PHE A 371 24.97 17.76 4.86
C PHE A 371 24.09 18.29 6.00
N LEU A 372 24.53 19.35 6.70
CA LEU A 372 23.78 19.93 7.82
C LEU A 372 22.50 20.65 7.40
N ARG A 373 22.43 21.18 6.17
CA ARG A 373 21.17 21.70 5.62
C ARG A 373 20.15 20.58 5.47
N VAL A 374 20.58 19.41 5.01
CA VAL A 374 19.69 18.25 4.82
C VAL A 374 19.27 17.62 6.14
N ILE A 375 20.16 17.53 7.13
CA ILE A 375 19.85 16.80 8.38
C ILE A 375 18.68 17.40 9.17
N ARG A 376 18.35 18.66 8.93
CA ARG A 376 17.16 19.34 9.50
C ARG A 376 15.85 18.67 9.05
N ASP A 377 15.85 18.05 7.88
CA ASP A 377 14.68 17.36 7.32
C ASP A 377 14.61 15.89 7.81
N TYR A 378 15.65 15.38 8.48
CA TYR A 378 15.79 13.98 8.91
C TYR A 378 15.93 13.87 10.43
N GLN A 379 14.83 14.11 11.14
CA GLN A 379 14.80 14.14 12.61
C GLN A 379 15.14 12.80 13.28
N HIS A 380 14.95 11.67 12.61
CA HIS A 380 15.27 10.33 13.16
C HIS A 380 16.72 9.90 12.95
N PHE A 381 17.40 10.43 11.93
CA PHE A 381 18.77 10.05 11.63
C PHE A 381 19.72 10.47 12.76
N GLY A 382 20.51 9.53 13.26
CA GLY A 382 21.50 9.77 14.31
C GLY A 382 20.86 10.19 15.64
N ARG A 383 19.60 9.79 15.85
CA ARG A 383 18.80 10.14 17.04
C ARG A 383 17.96 8.99 17.56
N SER A 384 18.31 7.75 17.24
CA SER A 384 17.62 6.56 17.76
C SER A 384 18.44 5.93 18.87
N GLY A 385 17.78 5.57 19.98
CA GLY A 385 18.39 4.91 21.14
C GLY A 385 19.23 5.81 22.03
N SER A 386 20.34 5.27 22.53
CA SER A 386 21.30 6.01 23.35
C SER A 386 22.14 6.99 22.53
N VAL A 387 22.88 7.88 23.21
CA VAL A 387 23.88 8.73 22.54
C VAL A 387 24.95 7.88 21.83
N ALA A 388 25.28 6.71 22.38
CA ALA A 388 26.19 5.75 21.76
C ALA A 388 25.61 5.15 20.47
N ASP A 389 24.31 4.82 20.45
CA ASP A 389 23.63 4.35 19.24
C ASP A 389 23.62 5.41 18.15
N SER A 390 23.40 6.67 18.52
CA SER A 390 23.45 7.80 17.60
C SER A 390 24.83 7.99 16.98
N LYS A 391 25.89 7.91 17.79
CA LYS A 391 27.28 7.94 17.29
C LYS A 391 27.56 6.77 16.33
N ARG A 392 27.10 5.56 16.66
CA ARG A 392 27.22 4.39 15.80
C ARG A 392 26.49 4.55 14.48
N GLU A 393 25.25 5.04 14.49
CA GLU A 393 24.47 5.24 13.26
C GLU A 393 25.15 6.26 12.32
N ILE A 394 25.62 7.38 12.88
CA ILE A 394 26.35 8.39 12.14
C ILE A 394 27.66 7.80 11.57
N ALA A 395 28.41 7.04 12.37
CA ALA A 395 29.61 6.36 11.91
C ALA A 395 29.33 5.36 10.78
N ALA A 396 28.25 4.59 10.88
CA ALA A 396 27.83 3.62 9.88
C ALA A 396 27.49 4.30 8.56
N PHE A 397 26.66 5.34 8.58
CA PHE A 397 26.32 6.11 7.40
C PHE A 397 27.57 6.66 6.69
N PHE A 398 28.45 7.34 7.42
CA PHE A 398 29.67 7.90 6.82
C PHE A 398 30.67 6.82 6.38
N ALA A 399 30.70 5.65 7.01
CA ALA A 399 31.52 4.53 6.56
C ALA A 399 31.08 3.99 5.19
N HIS A 400 29.77 3.85 4.99
CA HIS A 400 29.24 3.51 3.67
C HIS A 400 29.53 4.59 2.65
N VAL A 401 29.27 5.85 2.99
CA VAL A 401 29.56 6.98 2.10
C VAL A 401 31.03 7.01 1.68
N THR A 402 31.93 6.79 2.63
CA THR A 402 33.38 6.75 2.38
C THR A 402 33.75 5.62 1.43
N HIS A 403 33.15 4.45 1.63
CA HIS A 403 33.36 3.32 0.74
C HIS A 403 32.84 3.59 -0.68
N GLU A 404 31.61 4.07 -0.83
CA GLU A 404 30.97 4.31 -2.13
C GLU A 404 31.68 5.38 -2.96
N THR A 405 32.20 6.41 -2.30
CA THR A 405 32.76 7.59 -2.98
C THR A 405 34.28 7.62 -2.99
N GLY A 406 34.96 6.67 -2.34
CA GLY A 406 36.39 6.75 -2.11
C GLY A 406 36.77 7.96 -1.28
N HIS A 407 36.15 8.13 -0.11
CA HIS A 407 36.35 9.27 0.81
C HIS A 407 35.90 10.62 0.22
N PHE A 408 34.68 10.67 -0.33
CA PHE A 408 34.14 11.82 -1.05
C PHE A 408 34.95 12.22 -2.31
N CYS A 409 35.73 11.30 -2.88
CA CYS A 409 36.46 11.58 -4.09
C CYS A 409 35.55 11.68 -5.31
N TYR A 410 34.64 10.72 -5.47
CA TYR A 410 33.80 10.58 -6.65
C TYR A 410 32.39 11.11 -6.41
N ILE A 411 31.92 11.98 -7.32
CA ILE A 411 30.52 12.44 -7.35
C ILE A 411 29.66 11.48 -8.17
N GLU A 412 30.21 11.02 -9.29
CA GLU A 412 29.63 10.04 -10.20
C GLU A 412 30.49 8.77 -10.22
N GLU A 413 29.86 7.65 -10.50
CA GLU A 413 30.52 6.37 -10.73
C GLU A 413 31.59 6.49 -11.82
N ILE A 414 32.74 5.85 -11.61
CA ILE A 414 33.82 5.81 -12.60
C ILE A 414 33.29 5.19 -13.91
N ASN A 415 33.42 5.94 -15.00
CA ASN A 415 32.88 5.60 -16.32
C ASN A 415 31.34 5.43 -16.32
N GLY A 416 30.60 6.04 -15.40
CA GLY A 416 29.15 5.90 -15.28
C GLY A 416 28.38 6.29 -16.54
N ASN A 417 28.87 7.26 -17.32
CA ASN A 417 28.23 7.69 -18.57
C ASN A 417 28.15 6.59 -19.64
N SER A 418 29.01 5.57 -19.60
CA SER A 418 28.91 4.40 -20.49
C SER A 418 27.94 3.33 -19.97
N LYS A 419 27.45 3.45 -18.73
CA LYS A 419 26.56 2.50 -18.07
C LYS A 419 25.16 3.08 -17.91
N LYS A 420 24.18 2.45 -18.56
CA LYS A 420 22.81 3.00 -18.61
C LYS A 420 22.04 2.85 -17.29
N TYR A 421 22.29 1.77 -16.53
CA TYR A 421 21.56 1.39 -15.30
C TYR A 421 20.04 1.57 -15.44
N CYS A 422 19.50 0.98 -16.49
CA CYS A 422 18.10 1.12 -16.86
C CYS A 422 17.46 -0.27 -16.90
N ASP A 423 16.51 -0.50 -16.00
CA ASP A 423 15.64 -1.66 -16.03
C ASP A 423 14.30 -1.27 -16.68
N ASN A 424 14.13 -1.63 -17.95
CA ASN A 424 12.92 -1.37 -18.71
C ASN A 424 11.68 -2.13 -18.17
N SER A 425 11.87 -3.15 -17.34
CA SER A 425 10.76 -3.86 -16.70
C SER A 425 10.09 -3.03 -15.61
N LYS A 426 10.78 -2.00 -15.06
CA LYS A 426 10.24 -1.08 -14.05
C LYS A 426 9.41 0.02 -14.71
N THR A 427 8.24 -0.35 -15.22
CA THR A 427 7.34 0.55 -15.96
C THR A 427 6.82 1.75 -15.16
N GLN A 428 6.83 1.68 -13.81
CA GLN A 428 6.53 2.83 -12.95
C GLN A 428 7.56 3.96 -13.11
N TYR A 429 8.81 3.61 -13.37
CA TYR A 429 9.93 4.54 -13.45
C TYR A 429 10.62 4.38 -14.81
N PRO A 430 9.95 4.73 -15.91
CA PRO A 430 10.43 4.43 -17.25
C PRO A 430 11.75 5.15 -17.53
N CYS A 431 12.67 4.42 -18.14
CA CYS A 431 13.94 5.00 -18.55
C CYS A 431 13.72 6.08 -19.61
N LYS A 432 14.37 7.22 -19.41
CA LYS A 432 14.29 8.34 -20.35
C LYS A 432 15.34 8.22 -21.44
N PRO A 433 15.00 8.57 -22.70
CA PRO A 433 15.99 8.62 -23.77
C PRO A 433 17.19 9.49 -23.38
N ARG A 434 18.40 9.04 -23.72
CA ARG A 434 19.68 9.74 -23.44
C ARG A 434 19.98 10.00 -21.96
N LYS A 435 19.28 9.33 -21.03
CA LYS A 435 19.59 9.37 -19.59
C LYS A 435 20.27 8.10 -19.14
N SER A 436 21.20 8.26 -18.19
CA SER A 436 21.88 7.19 -17.49
C SER A 436 21.62 7.33 -15.99
N TYR A 437 21.34 6.21 -15.32
CA TYR A 437 21.05 6.16 -13.90
C TYR A 437 22.18 5.46 -13.13
N HIS A 438 23.43 5.71 -13.53
CA HIS A 438 24.61 5.20 -12.84
C HIS A 438 24.77 5.84 -11.46
N GLY A 439 25.72 5.33 -10.68
CA GLY A 439 25.94 5.78 -9.31
C GLY A 439 26.22 7.28 -9.23
N ARG A 440 25.44 8.00 -8.42
CA ARG A 440 25.72 9.40 -8.08
C ARG A 440 25.54 9.67 -6.60
N GLY A 441 26.30 10.64 -6.10
CA GLY A 441 26.19 11.11 -4.74
C GLY A 441 26.83 10.19 -3.70
N PRO A 442 26.64 10.50 -2.41
CA PRO A 442 27.31 9.84 -1.30
C PRO A 442 27.03 8.34 -1.18
N ILE A 443 25.85 7.89 -1.60
CA ILE A 443 25.46 6.46 -1.58
C ILE A 443 25.54 5.79 -2.95
N GLN A 444 26.07 6.50 -3.96
CA GLN A 444 26.10 6.05 -5.35
C GLN A 444 24.73 5.54 -5.83
N LEU A 445 23.68 6.37 -5.65
CA LEU A 445 22.31 6.06 -6.04
C LEU A 445 22.29 5.61 -7.51
N SER A 446 21.81 4.39 -7.76
CA SER A 446 21.87 3.75 -9.07
C SER A 446 20.51 3.17 -9.44
N TRP A 447 20.24 3.02 -10.74
CA TRP A 447 19.02 2.50 -11.37
C TRP A 447 17.82 3.46 -11.43
N ASN A 448 17.14 3.45 -12.58
CA ASN A 448 15.94 4.26 -12.87
C ASN A 448 14.86 4.20 -11.78
N TYR A 449 14.63 3.03 -11.17
CA TYR A 449 13.62 2.88 -10.14
C TYR A 449 13.98 3.56 -8.81
N ASN A 450 15.27 3.62 -8.46
CA ASN A 450 15.74 4.32 -7.28
C ASN A 450 15.72 5.84 -7.50
N TYR A 451 16.18 6.31 -8.65
CA TYR A 451 16.08 7.73 -9.01
C TYR A 451 14.64 8.21 -9.07
N GLY A 452 13.74 7.44 -9.68
CA GLY A 452 12.32 7.75 -9.73
C GLY A 452 11.70 7.79 -8.34
N SER A 453 11.96 6.79 -7.50
CA SER A 453 11.42 6.73 -6.15
C SER A 453 11.98 7.83 -5.23
N ALA A 454 13.28 8.13 -5.34
CA ALA A 454 13.92 9.21 -4.60
C ALA A 454 13.38 10.57 -5.05
N GLY A 455 13.24 10.78 -6.36
CA GLY A 455 12.67 11.99 -6.95
C GLY A 455 11.24 12.26 -6.48
N GLU A 456 10.38 11.22 -6.50
CA GLU A 456 9.02 11.30 -5.96
C GLU A 456 9.01 11.65 -4.46
N SER A 457 9.93 11.08 -3.67
CA SER A 457 9.98 11.31 -2.22
C SER A 457 10.56 12.67 -1.83
N LEU A 458 11.51 13.19 -2.62
CA LEU A 458 12.33 14.35 -2.27
C LEU A 458 11.96 15.61 -3.07
N GLY A 459 11.04 15.49 -4.03
CA GLY A 459 10.54 16.61 -4.81
C GLY A 459 11.49 17.07 -5.93
N PHE A 460 12.22 16.14 -6.56
CA PHE A 460 13.03 16.43 -7.75
C PHE A 460 12.72 15.47 -8.90
N ASP A 461 12.99 15.87 -10.14
CA ASP A 461 12.77 15.00 -11.30
C ASP A 461 13.93 14.02 -11.51
N GLY A 462 13.92 12.91 -10.77
CA GLY A 462 14.98 11.91 -10.87
C GLY A 462 15.03 11.14 -12.20
N LEU A 463 13.96 11.17 -13.01
CA LEU A 463 13.92 10.43 -14.28
C LEU A 463 14.40 11.26 -15.46
N ASN A 464 13.96 12.51 -15.58
CA ASN A 464 14.37 13.41 -16.64
C ASN A 464 15.59 14.28 -16.27
N ASN A 465 15.94 14.39 -14.99
CA ASN A 465 17.12 15.12 -14.52
C ASN A 465 17.89 14.34 -13.43
N PRO A 466 18.34 13.10 -13.69
CA PRO A 466 19.15 12.35 -12.73
C PRO A 466 20.48 13.04 -12.38
N GLU A 467 21.00 13.89 -13.26
CA GLU A 467 22.25 14.64 -13.10
C GLU A 467 22.20 15.65 -11.93
N ILE A 468 21.00 16.00 -11.46
CA ILE A 468 20.84 16.87 -10.27
C ILE A 468 21.54 16.29 -9.04
N VAL A 469 21.61 14.96 -8.92
CA VAL A 469 22.29 14.28 -7.79
C VAL A 469 23.80 14.52 -7.80
N ALA A 470 24.38 14.86 -8.96
CA ALA A 470 25.79 15.17 -9.14
C ALA A 470 26.09 16.67 -9.29
N THR A 471 25.07 17.54 -9.40
CA THR A 471 25.24 18.99 -9.60
C THR A 471 24.73 19.83 -8.44
N ASP A 472 23.82 19.31 -7.61
CA ASP A 472 23.37 19.96 -6.38
C ASP A 472 23.80 19.12 -5.15
N PRO A 473 24.72 19.63 -4.30
CA PRO A 473 25.22 18.88 -3.15
C PRO A 473 24.15 18.67 -2.06
N VAL A 474 23.13 19.53 -1.98
CA VAL A 474 21.99 19.34 -1.06
C VAL A 474 21.12 18.19 -1.56
N VAL A 475 20.81 18.13 -2.86
CA VAL A 475 20.07 16.99 -3.44
C VAL A 475 20.89 15.70 -3.32
N SER A 476 22.21 15.79 -3.51
CA SER A 476 23.13 14.66 -3.34
C SER A 476 23.06 14.05 -1.94
N PHE A 477 23.12 14.88 -0.88
CA PHE A 477 22.96 14.37 0.49
C PHE A 477 21.52 13.94 0.80
N LYS A 478 20.49 14.59 0.21
CA LYS A 478 19.09 14.18 0.35
C LYS A 478 18.87 12.75 -0.16
N THR A 479 19.43 12.38 -1.32
CA THR A 479 19.26 11.03 -1.85
C THR A 479 19.97 9.98 -0.99
N ALA A 480 21.16 10.29 -0.45
CA ALA A 480 21.89 9.40 0.44
C ALA A 480 21.14 9.15 1.77
N LEU A 481 20.66 10.22 2.41
CA LEU A 481 19.88 10.11 3.66
C LEU A 481 18.52 9.44 3.41
N TRP A 482 17.86 9.74 2.29
CA TRP A 482 16.64 9.04 1.88
C TRP A 482 16.87 7.54 1.77
N PHE A 483 17.92 7.12 1.04
CA PHE A 483 18.21 5.71 0.86
C PHE A 483 18.52 5.02 2.19
N TRP A 484 19.31 5.67 3.05
CA TRP A 484 19.62 5.19 4.39
C TRP A 484 18.36 4.98 5.22
N MET A 485 17.50 6.00 5.32
CA MET A 485 16.26 5.93 6.09
C MET A 485 15.25 4.93 5.51
N GLU A 486 15.27 4.73 4.18
CA GLU A 486 14.38 3.78 3.53
C GLU A 486 14.81 2.33 3.72
N ASN A 487 16.11 2.04 3.71
CA ASN A 487 16.62 0.68 3.56
C ASN A 487 17.53 0.19 4.70
N ALA A 488 18.25 1.06 5.41
CA ALA A 488 19.29 0.64 6.36
C ALA A 488 19.01 1.04 7.81
N HIS A 489 18.47 2.25 8.04
CA HIS A 489 18.26 2.83 9.37
C HIS A 489 17.54 1.86 10.32
N TRP A 490 16.44 1.26 9.87
CA TRP A 490 15.59 0.46 10.72
C TRP A 490 16.27 -0.82 11.22
N ASP A 491 16.91 -1.55 10.30
CA ASP A 491 17.63 -2.77 10.65
C ASP A 491 18.83 -2.46 11.55
N PHE A 492 19.56 -1.37 11.26
CA PHE A 492 20.66 -0.93 12.10
C PHE A 492 20.19 -0.51 13.51
N ALA A 493 19.20 0.38 13.60
CA ALA A 493 18.70 0.96 14.86
C ALA A 493 17.88 -0.02 15.72
N SER A 494 17.41 -1.13 15.15
CA SER A 494 16.79 -2.24 15.90
C SER A 494 17.82 -3.24 16.46
N GLY A 495 19.12 -3.00 16.22
CA GLY A 495 20.20 -3.82 16.78
C GLY A 495 20.69 -4.96 15.89
N LYS A 496 20.28 -5.03 14.61
CA LYS A 496 20.81 -6.06 13.68
C LYS A 496 22.28 -5.84 13.31
N GLY A 497 22.86 -4.69 13.66
CA GLY A 497 24.29 -4.38 13.51
C GLY A 497 24.67 -3.87 12.12
N PHE A 498 25.97 -3.59 11.95
CA PHE A 498 26.52 -2.98 10.73
C PHE A 498 26.46 -3.90 9.51
N GLY A 499 26.54 -5.22 9.70
CA GLY A 499 26.39 -6.20 8.61
C GLY A 499 25.03 -6.10 7.92
N ALA A 500 23.97 -5.76 8.66
CA ALA A 500 22.64 -5.56 8.09
C ALA A 500 22.59 -4.30 7.19
N SER A 501 23.28 -3.22 7.54
CA SER A 501 23.36 -2.03 6.67
C SER A 501 24.19 -2.28 5.41
N ILE A 502 25.25 -3.09 5.48
CA ILE A 502 25.98 -3.56 4.28
C ILE A 502 25.03 -4.33 3.35
N ARG A 503 24.26 -5.28 3.90
CA ARG A 503 23.29 -6.06 3.13
C ARG A 503 22.23 -5.18 2.45
N ALA A 504 21.75 -4.16 3.15
CA ALA A 504 20.76 -3.23 2.63
C ALA A 504 21.32 -2.34 1.50
N ILE A 505 22.60 -1.95 1.58
CA ILE A 505 23.24 -1.07 0.61
C ILE A 505 23.74 -1.85 -0.60
N ASN A 506 24.43 -2.96 -0.37
CA ASN A 506 24.94 -3.83 -1.43
C ASN A 506 25.05 -5.29 -0.95
N GLY A 507 23.92 -6.00 -0.98
CA GLY A 507 23.85 -7.41 -0.59
C GLY A 507 24.79 -8.36 -1.35
N ASN A 508 25.30 -7.96 -2.52
CA ASN A 508 26.28 -8.75 -3.28
C ASN A 508 27.65 -8.85 -2.58
N GLU A 509 27.90 -8.03 -1.56
CA GLU A 509 29.14 -8.11 -0.77
C GLU A 509 29.06 -9.15 0.35
N CYS A 510 27.84 -9.52 0.75
CA CYS A 510 27.56 -10.47 1.81
C CYS A 510 27.63 -11.93 1.34
N ASP A 511 27.53 -12.87 2.29
CA ASP A 511 27.45 -14.32 2.09
C ASP A 511 28.60 -14.89 1.24
N GLY A 512 29.77 -14.26 1.35
CA GLY A 512 30.98 -14.63 0.59
C GLY A 512 31.11 -14.00 -0.79
N GLY A 513 30.20 -13.10 -1.19
CA GLY A 513 30.21 -12.45 -2.51
C GLY A 513 31.44 -11.56 -2.77
N ASN A 514 31.56 -10.43 -2.08
CA ASN A 514 32.73 -9.55 -2.17
C ASN A 514 33.25 -9.19 -0.77
N ARG A 515 33.98 -10.13 -0.19
CA ARG A 515 34.54 -10.02 1.16
C ARG A 515 35.49 -8.83 1.32
N ALA A 516 36.23 -8.45 0.27
CA ALA A 516 37.16 -7.31 0.34
C ALA A 516 36.40 -5.98 0.49
N ALA A 517 35.32 -5.80 -0.26
CA ALA A 517 34.47 -4.61 -0.15
C ALA A 517 33.77 -4.54 1.21
N MET A 518 33.18 -5.66 1.66
CA MET A 518 32.56 -5.76 2.98
C MET A 518 33.56 -5.42 4.10
N ASN A 519 34.76 -6.01 4.08
CA ASN A 519 35.83 -5.71 5.04
C ASN A 519 36.24 -4.23 5.01
N SER A 520 36.29 -3.60 3.83
CA SER A 520 36.59 -2.16 3.69
C SER A 520 35.54 -1.31 4.42
N ARG A 521 34.24 -1.60 4.27
CA ARG A 521 33.17 -0.91 5.00
C ARG A 521 33.31 -1.07 6.51
N VAL A 522 33.58 -2.30 6.97
CA VAL A 522 33.77 -2.60 8.41
C VAL A 522 34.96 -1.83 8.97
N ASN A 523 36.05 -1.72 8.20
CA ASN A 523 37.23 -0.96 8.61
C ASN A 523 36.93 0.53 8.74
N TYR A 524 36.17 1.14 7.82
CA TYR A 524 35.73 2.53 7.96
C TYR A 524 34.81 2.72 9.16
N TYR A 525 33.84 1.83 9.35
CA TYR A 525 32.88 1.91 10.46
C TYR A 525 33.58 1.83 11.82
N THR A 526 34.46 0.85 12.01
CA THR A 526 35.22 0.69 13.25
C THR A 526 36.16 1.87 13.48
N ASN A 527 36.76 2.43 12.43
CA ASN A 527 37.57 3.64 12.53
C ASN A 527 36.75 4.85 13.00
N TYR A 528 35.59 5.10 12.40
CA TYR A 528 34.74 6.23 12.78
C TYR A 528 34.11 6.05 14.16
N CYS A 529 33.77 4.82 14.56
CA CYS A 529 33.38 4.53 15.94
C CYS A 529 34.48 4.89 16.95
N ARG A 530 35.75 4.57 16.65
CA ARG A 530 36.89 4.99 17.48
C ARG A 530 37.01 6.51 17.56
N GLN A 531 36.89 7.21 16.43
CA GLN A 531 36.94 8.69 16.41
C GLN A 531 35.81 9.32 17.23
N PHE A 532 34.63 8.69 17.28
CA PHE A 532 33.50 9.15 18.10
C PHE A 532 33.53 8.66 19.56
N GLY A 533 34.53 7.85 19.94
CA GLY A 533 34.66 7.30 21.28
C GLY A 533 33.52 6.36 21.64
N VAL A 534 33.13 5.47 20.72
CA VAL A 534 32.09 4.46 20.95
C VAL A 534 32.54 3.08 20.45
N ALA A 535 32.11 2.02 21.13
CA ALA A 535 32.29 0.65 20.65
C ALA A 535 31.42 0.41 19.40
N ALA A 536 31.97 -0.32 18.43
CA ALA A 536 31.31 -0.64 17.16
C ALA A 536 30.08 -1.56 17.32
N GLY A 537 30.00 -2.29 18.44
CA GLY A 537 28.96 -3.30 18.69
C GLY A 537 29.22 -4.61 17.97
N ASP A 538 28.23 -5.50 18.01
CA ASP A 538 28.30 -6.83 17.42
C ASP A 538 27.72 -6.84 15.98
N ASN A 539 27.73 -8.02 15.33
CA ASN A 539 27.16 -8.24 14.00
C ASN A 539 27.70 -7.27 12.93
N LEU A 540 29.03 -7.11 12.92
CA LEU A 540 29.71 -6.16 12.04
C LEU A 540 29.73 -6.59 10.56
N MET A 541 29.64 -7.90 10.32
CA MET A 541 29.84 -8.50 9.00
C MET A 541 28.55 -9.13 8.48
N CYS A 542 28.49 -9.26 7.16
CA CYS A 542 27.59 -10.10 6.40
C CYS A 542 28.44 -10.82 5.33
#